data_AF-A0A3M1ECA2-F1
#
_entry.id   AF-A0A3M1ECA2-F1
#
_cell.length_a   1.000
_cell.length_b   1.000
_cell.length_c   1.000
_cell.angle_alpha   90.00
_cell.angle_beta   90.00
_cell.angle_gamma   90.00
#
_symmetry.space_group_name_H-M   'P 1'
#
loop_
_entity.id
_entity.type
_entity.pdbx_description
1 polymer ?
#
loop_
_entity_poly.entity_id
_entity_poly.type
_entity_poly.pdbx_seq_one_letter_code
_entity_poly.pdbx_strand_id
1 'polypeptide(L)'
;MEIHPTDHNVAFVAAIGQPFKPNAQRGVFRTRDGGKSWEKVLFLSDTTGFADIELLPSNPNILFAAAWRAERKPWTIISGGKENGIYKSVDGGDSWTKLTNGLPTDLVGKIDLAVSRADSRVLYALVEAPGKQGGLYRSDDQGESFRQVSDKPELLHRPFYFCNVEADPTDPDHVFVMALRLYESKDGGKTWGTIPTPHGDDHDLWIHPENPRILIEANDGGANVSLDGGKSWSSQFNQPTAELYQVEVDNQHPYWLYAGQQDNYSAIAVPSLPPHSHQLGGGAFLLDVGGCETGPAVPHPTNPDIVFSNCKGRFSVFNKTTGQDQRYDVGAANMYGHNPRDLRYRFQRVSPIHVSPHDPDVVYHCSQFVHRSTDGGKSWETISPDLTAFPPDRQVISGSPITRDITGEEFYSTIYSIRESKLQKGLIWVGANDGPVHLTRDGGQSWQNVTPGSLPPGGRVDCVEPSPHDPAKAYIAVLRYQLGDERPYIYRTDDFGKSWTLLTDGRNGIPADHPTRV
;
A
#
# COMPACT_ATOMS: atom_id res chain seq x y z
N MET A 1 -5.92 -18.69 -5.65
CA MET A 1 -6.82 -18.94 -6.81
C MET A 1 -6.45 -20.32 -7.22
N GLU A 2 -7.41 -21.23 -7.28
CA GLU A 2 -7.05 -22.62 -7.41
C GLU A 2 -7.53 -23.23 -8.71
N ILE A 3 -6.68 -24.06 -9.30
CA ILE A 3 -6.96 -24.79 -10.53
C ILE A 3 -7.11 -26.26 -10.17
N HIS A 4 -8.16 -26.90 -10.70
CA HIS A 4 -8.38 -28.31 -10.48
C HIS A 4 -7.18 -29.13 -10.99
N PRO A 5 -6.60 -30.04 -10.17
CA PRO A 5 -5.28 -30.62 -10.42
C PRO A 5 -5.20 -31.50 -11.68
N THR A 6 -6.34 -31.96 -12.18
CA THR A 6 -6.43 -32.83 -13.36
C THR A 6 -7.36 -32.29 -14.46
N ASP A 7 -7.95 -31.09 -14.29
CA ASP A 7 -8.81 -30.47 -15.30
C ASP A 7 -8.64 -28.95 -15.30
N HIS A 8 -7.80 -28.45 -16.21
CA HIS A 8 -7.51 -27.02 -16.34
C HIS A 8 -8.71 -26.17 -16.75
N ASN A 9 -9.85 -26.77 -17.15
CA ASN A 9 -11.06 -26.03 -17.41
C ASN A 9 -11.79 -25.62 -16.12
N VAL A 10 -11.52 -26.30 -15.01
CA VAL A 10 -12.13 -26.04 -13.71
C VAL A 10 -11.16 -25.25 -12.84
N ALA A 11 -11.56 -24.04 -12.43
CA ALA A 11 -10.79 -23.21 -11.52
C ALA A 11 -11.72 -22.37 -10.65
N PHE A 12 -11.19 -21.91 -9.52
CA PHE A 12 -11.91 -21.13 -8.52
C PHE A 12 -11.15 -19.85 -8.16
N VAL A 13 -11.91 -18.77 -7.93
CA VAL A 13 -11.40 -17.48 -7.48
C VAL A 13 -12.10 -17.11 -6.18
N ALA A 14 -11.32 -16.94 -5.11
CA ALA A 14 -11.73 -16.20 -3.93
C ALA A 14 -11.63 -14.70 -4.24
N ALA A 15 -12.78 -14.05 -4.41
CA ALA A 15 -12.84 -12.63 -4.73
C ALA A 15 -13.17 -11.83 -3.46
N ILE A 16 -12.18 -11.06 -3.01
CA ILE A 16 -12.38 -10.03 -1.99
C ILE A 16 -13.32 -8.95 -2.53
N GLY A 17 -13.22 -8.64 -3.82
CA GLY A 17 -13.92 -7.54 -4.51
C GLY A 17 -13.32 -6.17 -4.19
N GLN A 18 -13.98 -5.10 -4.64
CA GLN A 18 -13.41 -3.76 -4.49
C GLN A 18 -13.51 -3.26 -3.03
N PRO A 19 -12.44 -2.70 -2.44
CA PRO A 19 -12.41 -2.47 -0.99
C PRO A 19 -13.10 -1.17 -0.55
N PHE A 20 -13.39 -0.22 -1.46
CA PHE A 20 -13.79 1.14 -1.08
C PHE A 20 -15.31 1.33 -0.95
N LYS A 21 -16.11 0.51 -1.64
CA LYS A 21 -17.57 0.44 -1.49
C LYS A 21 -18.11 -0.99 -1.53
N PRO A 22 -19.32 -1.22 -0.97
CA PRO A 22 -20.04 -2.47 -1.17
C PRO A 22 -20.24 -2.76 -2.66
N ASN A 23 -20.07 -4.01 -3.06
CA ASN A 23 -20.15 -4.42 -4.45
C ASN A 23 -20.55 -5.90 -4.61
N ALA A 24 -21.17 -6.23 -5.74
CA ALA A 24 -21.62 -7.58 -6.03
C ALA A 24 -20.50 -8.50 -6.55
N GLN A 25 -19.28 -8.00 -6.77
CA GLN A 25 -18.13 -8.77 -7.28
C GLN A 25 -17.35 -9.49 -6.17
N ARG A 26 -17.87 -9.53 -4.94
CA ARG A 26 -17.38 -10.36 -3.84
C ARG A 26 -17.93 -11.78 -3.92
N GLY A 27 -17.18 -12.77 -3.42
CA GLY A 27 -17.63 -14.17 -3.34
C GLY A 27 -16.58 -15.17 -3.82
N VAL A 28 -16.96 -16.45 -3.88
CA VAL A 28 -16.20 -17.47 -4.63
C VAL A 28 -16.82 -17.62 -6.00
N PHE A 29 -15.98 -17.59 -7.03
CA PHE A 29 -16.37 -17.81 -8.42
C PHE A 29 -15.73 -19.10 -8.93
N ARG A 30 -16.46 -19.84 -9.75
CA ARG A 30 -16.01 -21.07 -10.42
C ARG A 30 -16.13 -20.92 -11.92
N THR A 31 -15.12 -21.38 -12.65
CA THR A 31 -15.19 -21.62 -14.10
C THR A 31 -15.17 -23.13 -14.36
N ARG A 32 -15.74 -23.54 -15.50
CA ARG A 32 -15.68 -24.91 -16.04
C ARG A 32 -15.26 -24.92 -17.52
N ASP A 33 -14.78 -23.79 -18.04
CA ASP A 33 -14.44 -23.59 -19.44
C ASP A 33 -13.09 -22.86 -19.64
N GLY A 34 -12.22 -22.94 -18.63
CA GLY A 34 -10.89 -22.33 -18.65
C GLY A 34 -10.93 -20.80 -18.50
N GLY A 35 -11.93 -20.28 -17.79
CA GLY A 35 -12.04 -18.86 -17.45
C GLY A 35 -12.79 -18.00 -18.46
N LYS A 36 -13.45 -18.60 -19.47
CA LYS A 36 -14.29 -17.86 -20.43
C LYS A 36 -15.59 -17.38 -19.78
N SER A 37 -16.13 -18.17 -18.86
CA SER A 37 -17.28 -17.80 -18.03
C SER A 37 -17.05 -18.17 -16.57
N TRP A 38 -17.71 -17.42 -15.68
CA TRP A 38 -17.59 -17.56 -14.23
C TRP A 38 -18.97 -17.55 -13.58
N GLU A 39 -19.22 -18.55 -12.73
CA GLU A 39 -20.39 -18.69 -11.89
C GLU A 39 -20.04 -18.29 -10.46
N LYS A 40 -20.86 -17.46 -9.81
CA LYS A 40 -20.69 -17.17 -8.38
C LYS A 40 -21.30 -18.30 -7.56
N VAL A 41 -20.45 -19.07 -6.89
CA VAL A 41 -20.85 -20.30 -6.18
C VAL A 41 -20.92 -20.15 -4.65
N LEU A 42 -20.34 -19.08 -4.10
CA LEU A 42 -20.51 -18.71 -2.69
C LEU A 42 -20.56 -17.19 -2.55
N PHE A 43 -21.54 -16.69 -1.80
CA PHE A 43 -21.75 -15.27 -1.55
C PHE A 43 -22.33 -15.07 -0.16
N LEU A 44 -21.74 -14.17 0.62
CA LEU A 44 -22.25 -13.79 1.94
C LEU A 44 -22.98 -12.44 1.86
N SER A 45 -22.26 -11.40 1.42
CA SER A 45 -22.80 -10.05 1.27
C SER A 45 -21.95 -9.22 0.30
N ASP A 46 -22.37 -7.99 0.06
CA ASP A 46 -21.64 -7.02 -0.76
C ASP A 46 -20.47 -6.33 -0.02
N THR A 47 -20.31 -6.59 1.28
CA THR A 47 -19.23 -6.09 2.14
C THR A 47 -18.19 -7.14 2.53
N THR A 48 -18.55 -8.42 2.44
CA THR A 48 -17.69 -9.56 2.83
C THR A 48 -17.36 -10.40 1.60
N GLY A 49 -16.07 -10.53 1.29
CA GLY A 49 -15.56 -11.39 0.22
C GLY A 49 -14.83 -12.61 0.79
N PHE A 50 -13.98 -13.21 -0.03
CA PHE A 50 -13.14 -14.35 0.37
C PHE A 50 -11.68 -14.00 0.09
N ALA A 51 -10.82 -14.21 1.10
CA ALA A 51 -9.38 -13.94 1.01
C ALA A 51 -8.63 -15.11 0.37
N ASP A 52 -9.10 -16.32 0.61
CA ASP A 52 -8.40 -17.54 0.26
C ASP A 52 -9.38 -18.68 -0.07
N ILE A 53 -8.93 -19.61 -0.91
CA ILE A 53 -9.62 -20.83 -1.30
C ILE A 53 -8.60 -21.93 -1.55
N GLU A 54 -8.86 -23.12 -1.03
CA GLU A 54 -7.99 -24.29 -1.13
C GLU A 54 -8.77 -25.51 -1.63
N LEU A 55 -8.15 -26.33 -2.48
CA LEU A 55 -8.68 -27.65 -2.86
C LEU A 55 -7.96 -28.73 -2.09
N LEU A 56 -8.69 -29.78 -1.72
CA LEU A 56 -8.06 -30.99 -1.23
C LEU A 56 -7.37 -31.74 -2.38
N PRO A 57 -6.03 -31.92 -2.38
CA PRO A 57 -5.33 -32.49 -3.55
C PRO A 57 -5.75 -33.92 -3.89
N SER A 58 -6.15 -34.71 -2.89
CA SER A 58 -6.60 -36.10 -3.08
C SER A 58 -8.06 -36.21 -3.53
N ASN A 59 -8.87 -35.18 -3.32
CA ASN A 59 -10.26 -35.12 -3.79
C ASN A 59 -10.66 -33.66 -4.05
N PRO A 60 -10.46 -33.16 -5.28
CA PRO A 60 -10.71 -31.76 -5.63
C PRO A 60 -12.20 -31.34 -5.63
N ASN A 61 -13.12 -32.24 -5.28
CA ASN A 61 -14.50 -31.84 -4.96
C ASN A 61 -14.64 -31.28 -3.53
N ILE A 62 -13.64 -31.48 -2.68
CA ILE A 62 -13.57 -30.90 -1.34
C ILE A 62 -12.80 -29.59 -1.44
N LEU A 63 -13.44 -28.50 -1.02
CA LEU A 63 -12.86 -27.16 -1.03
C LEU A 63 -13.05 -26.49 0.32
N PHE A 64 -12.13 -25.60 0.65
CA PHE A 64 -12.22 -24.72 1.80
C PHE A 64 -12.09 -23.27 1.33
N ALA A 65 -12.89 -22.35 1.86
CA ALA A 65 -12.82 -20.94 1.51
C ALA A 65 -12.90 -20.06 2.77
N ALA A 66 -12.06 -19.04 2.84
CA ALA A 66 -11.93 -18.16 3.99
C ALA A 66 -12.62 -16.81 3.73
N ALA A 67 -13.72 -16.54 4.44
CA ALA A 67 -14.45 -15.29 4.32
C ALA A 67 -13.75 -14.15 5.07
N TRP A 68 -13.63 -13.00 4.42
CA TRP A 68 -12.99 -11.81 4.98
C TRP A 68 -13.75 -10.54 4.63
N ARG A 69 -14.11 -9.78 5.66
CA ARG A 69 -14.58 -8.40 5.51
C ARG A 69 -13.38 -7.47 5.41
N ALA A 70 -12.98 -7.19 4.16
CA ALA A 70 -11.97 -6.20 3.83
C ALA A 70 -12.62 -4.94 3.25
N GLU A 71 -12.68 -3.88 4.05
CA GLU A 71 -13.07 -2.55 3.58
C GLU A 71 -11.95 -1.55 3.85
N ARG A 72 -11.75 -0.63 2.91
CA ARG A 72 -10.79 0.46 3.03
C ARG A 72 -11.49 1.80 2.91
N LYS A 73 -10.98 2.77 3.64
CA LYS A 73 -11.26 4.20 3.51
C LYS A 73 -9.92 4.93 3.46
N PRO A 74 -9.87 6.18 2.95
CA PRO A 74 -8.65 6.98 3.01
C PRO A 74 -8.07 7.18 4.41
N TRP A 75 -8.90 6.98 5.46
CA TRP A 75 -8.54 7.23 6.86
C TRP A 75 -8.58 5.98 7.77
N THR A 76 -8.93 4.81 7.24
CA THR A 76 -8.93 3.57 8.04
C THR A 76 -9.01 2.33 7.17
N ILE A 77 -8.52 1.21 7.72
CA ILE A 77 -8.81 -0.13 7.25
C ILE A 77 -9.78 -0.81 8.24
N ILE A 78 -10.80 -1.46 7.68
CA ILE A 78 -11.72 -2.32 8.41
C ILE A 78 -11.37 -3.77 8.04
N SER A 79 -10.75 -4.49 8.97
CA SER A 79 -10.40 -5.91 8.82
C SER A 79 -11.20 -6.76 9.79
N GLY A 80 -12.17 -7.49 9.25
CA GLY A 80 -12.98 -8.45 10.00
C GLY A 80 -14.37 -7.98 10.36
N GLY A 81 -15.21 -8.95 10.72
CA GLY A 81 -16.63 -8.75 11.01
C GLY A 81 -17.31 -10.02 11.48
N LYS A 82 -18.65 -10.03 11.53
CA LYS A 82 -19.46 -11.20 11.93
C LYS A 82 -19.76 -12.15 10.78
N GLU A 83 -19.75 -11.64 9.56
CA GLU A 83 -19.71 -12.44 8.33
C GLU A 83 -18.25 -12.82 8.09
N ASN A 84 -17.90 -14.03 8.49
CA ASN A 84 -16.51 -14.46 8.61
C ASN A 84 -16.38 -15.99 8.55
N GLY A 85 -15.15 -16.47 8.71
CA GLY A 85 -14.83 -17.86 9.01
C GLY A 85 -14.57 -18.70 7.77
N ILE A 86 -14.45 -20.01 7.98
CA ILE A 86 -14.09 -20.99 6.95
C ILE A 86 -15.36 -21.70 6.48
N TYR A 87 -15.49 -21.89 5.17
CA TYR A 87 -16.59 -22.61 4.53
C TYR A 87 -16.03 -23.83 3.80
N LYS A 88 -16.67 -24.99 3.98
CA LYS A 88 -16.31 -26.26 3.33
C LYS A 88 -17.35 -26.65 2.30
N SER A 89 -16.91 -27.03 1.12
CA SER A 89 -17.70 -27.74 0.11
C SER A 89 -17.22 -29.18 0.02
N VAL A 90 -18.12 -30.11 -0.33
CA VAL A 90 -17.79 -31.51 -0.62
C VAL A 90 -18.28 -31.98 -1.99
N ASP A 91 -18.83 -31.07 -2.79
CA ASP A 91 -19.48 -31.33 -4.08
C ASP A 91 -18.96 -30.41 -5.20
N GLY A 92 -17.70 -29.99 -5.13
CA GLY A 92 -17.09 -29.16 -6.17
C GLY A 92 -17.58 -27.70 -6.15
N GLY A 93 -18.09 -27.24 -5.03
CA GLY A 93 -18.52 -25.86 -4.78
C GLY A 93 -20.01 -25.62 -5.03
N ASP A 94 -20.82 -26.65 -5.25
CA ASP A 94 -22.26 -26.51 -5.46
C ASP A 94 -23.00 -26.20 -4.14
N SER A 95 -22.48 -26.67 -3.00
CA SER A 95 -22.97 -26.32 -1.67
C SER A 95 -21.85 -26.12 -0.65
N TRP A 96 -22.11 -25.29 0.37
CA TRP A 96 -21.10 -24.87 1.35
C TRP A 96 -21.64 -24.92 2.77
N THR A 97 -20.82 -25.40 3.71
CA THR A 97 -21.11 -25.43 5.15
C THR A 97 -20.07 -24.62 5.91
N LYS A 98 -20.51 -23.70 6.78
CA LYS A 98 -19.60 -22.94 7.65
C LYS A 98 -19.02 -23.86 8.73
N LEU A 99 -17.70 -23.84 8.90
CA LEU A 99 -16.99 -24.55 9.95
C LEU A 99 -16.92 -23.68 11.22
N THR A 100 -17.26 -24.25 12.36
CA THR A 100 -17.30 -23.52 13.65
C THR A 100 -16.64 -24.26 14.82
N ASN A 101 -16.40 -25.56 14.68
CA ASN A 101 -15.93 -26.39 15.78
C ASN A 101 -14.46 -26.12 16.09
N GLY A 102 -14.18 -25.50 17.24
CA GLY A 102 -12.83 -25.14 17.67
C GLY A 102 -12.25 -23.87 17.03
N LEU A 103 -13.07 -23.10 16.31
CA LEU A 103 -12.70 -21.82 15.70
C LEU A 103 -13.41 -20.64 16.41
N PRO A 104 -12.81 -19.43 16.41
CA PRO A 104 -13.54 -18.23 16.79
C PRO A 104 -14.67 -17.93 15.81
N THR A 105 -15.80 -17.41 16.30
CA THR A 105 -17.01 -17.20 15.45
C THR A 105 -17.62 -15.80 15.51
N ASP A 106 -17.40 -15.02 16.58
CA ASP A 106 -18.05 -13.72 16.73
C ASP A 106 -17.38 -12.64 15.88
N LEU A 107 -16.09 -12.36 16.13
CA LEU A 107 -15.33 -11.37 15.39
C LEU A 107 -14.04 -11.98 14.86
N VAL A 108 -13.95 -12.11 13.53
CA VAL A 108 -12.83 -12.76 12.85
C VAL A 108 -12.45 -11.94 11.61
N GLY A 109 -11.15 -11.82 11.39
CA GLY A 109 -10.50 -11.04 10.33
C GLY A 109 -10.07 -11.90 9.15
N LYS A 110 -8.91 -11.58 8.55
CA LYS A 110 -8.35 -12.38 7.45
C LYS A 110 -8.00 -13.78 7.96
N ILE A 111 -8.29 -14.79 7.15
CA ILE A 111 -7.84 -16.16 7.35
C ILE A 111 -7.14 -16.61 6.07
N ASP A 112 -6.04 -17.35 6.24
CA ASP A 112 -5.37 -18.08 5.17
C ASP A 112 -5.30 -19.56 5.54
N LEU A 113 -5.37 -20.43 4.54
CA LEU A 113 -5.53 -21.88 4.69
C LEU A 113 -4.38 -22.61 4.01
N ALA A 114 -3.95 -23.72 4.60
CA ALA A 114 -3.04 -24.64 3.93
C ALA A 114 -3.50 -26.08 4.14
N VAL A 115 -3.84 -26.76 3.04
CA VAL A 115 -4.18 -28.18 3.06
C VAL A 115 -2.91 -29.01 2.85
N SER A 116 -2.59 -29.90 3.80
CA SER A 116 -1.38 -30.71 3.65
C SER A 116 -1.54 -31.73 2.52
N ARG A 117 -0.63 -31.67 1.55
CA ARG A 117 -0.48 -32.71 0.53
C ARG A 117 0.05 -34.02 1.13
N ALA A 118 0.87 -33.95 2.17
CA ALA A 118 1.47 -35.12 2.83
C ALA A 118 0.42 -35.95 3.59
N ASP A 119 -0.56 -35.29 4.21
CA ASP A 119 -1.74 -35.93 4.79
C ASP A 119 -2.98 -35.08 4.55
N SER A 120 -3.84 -35.54 3.64
CA SER A 120 -5.11 -34.89 3.26
C SER A 120 -6.12 -34.72 4.39
N ARG A 121 -5.84 -35.19 5.62
CA ARG A 121 -6.65 -34.89 6.80
C ARG A 121 -6.24 -33.60 7.49
N VAL A 122 -5.01 -33.15 7.27
CA VAL A 122 -4.41 -32.01 7.95
C VAL A 122 -4.72 -30.73 7.19
N LEU A 123 -5.30 -29.77 7.91
CA LEU A 123 -5.59 -28.43 7.43
C LEU A 123 -5.12 -27.43 8.47
N TYR A 124 -4.32 -26.47 8.04
CA TYR A 124 -3.93 -25.32 8.83
C TYR A 124 -4.81 -24.12 8.50
N ALA A 125 -5.08 -23.29 9.50
CA ALA A 125 -5.75 -22.02 9.33
C ALA A 125 -5.07 -20.95 10.18
N LEU A 126 -4.48 -19.94 9.55
CA LEU A 126 -3.92 -18.78 10.23
C LEU A 126 -5.03 -17.73 10.37
N VAL A 127 -5.45 -17.43 11.60
CA VAL A 127 -6.71 -16.71 11.87
C VAL A 127 -6.44 -15.39 12.58
N GLU A 128 -6.78 -14.27 11.94
CA GLU A 128 -6.90 -12.98 12.63
C GLU A 128 -8.14 -12.98 13.54
N ALA A 129 -7.95 -12.85 14.86
CA ALA A 129 -9.03 -12.71 15.83
C ALA A 129 -8.56 -11.96 17.08
N PRO A 130 -9.48 -11.42 17.92
CA PRO A 130 -9.12 -10.63 19.09
C PRO A 130 -8.28 -11.39 20.13
N GLY A 131 -7.23 -10.72 20.63
CA GLY A 131 -6.44 -11.20 21.76
C GLY A 131 -5.83 -12.57 21.49
N LYS A 132 -6.05 -13.52 22.41
CA LYS A 132 -5.50 -14.88 22.31
C LYS A 132 -6.25 -15.81 21.37
N GLN A 133 -7.37 -15.36 20.77
CA GLN A 133 -8.05 -16.13 19.73
C GLN A 133 -7.36 -16.04 18.37
N GLY A 134 -6.49 -15.04 18.17
CA GLY A 134 -5.67 -14.95 16.97
C GLY A 134 -4.54 -15.97 17.01
N GLY A 135 -4.28 -16.63 15.89
CA GLY A 135 -3.08 -17.44 15.70
C GLY A 135 -3.30 -18.60 14.73
N LEU A 136 -2.45 -19.63 14.84
CA LEU A 136 -2.52 -20.80 13.98
C LEU A 136 -3.42 -21.88 14.60
N TYR A 137 -4.33 -22.38 13.79
CA TYR A 137 -5.22 -23.50 14.07
C TYR A 137 -4.87 -24.69 13.18
N ARG A 138 -5.11 -25.90 13.69
CA ARG A 138 -4.92 -27.15 12.97
C ARG A 138 -6.14 -28.07 13.13
N SER A 139 -6.57 -28.65 12.04
CA SER A 139 -7.45 -29.81 11.98
C SER A 139 -6.64 -31.04 11.58
N ASP A 140 -7.00 -32.22 12.10
CA ASP A 140 -6.49 -33.54 11.66
C ASP A 140 -7.63 -34.44 11.15
N ASP A 141 -8.77 -33.83 10.81
CA ASP A 141 -10.02 -34.49 10.43
C ASP A 141 -10.73 -33.75 9.27
N GLN A 142 -9.98 -33.14 8.36
CA GLN A 142 -10.51 -32.44 7.18
C GLN A 142 -11.46 -31.28 7.50
N GLY A 143 -11.19 -30.55 8.59
CA GLY A 143 -11.94 -29.39 9.02
C GLY A 143 -13.21 -29.69 9.83
N GLU A 144 -13.45 -30.95 10.24
CA GLU A 144 -14.57 -31.27 11.15
C GLU A 144 -14.35 -30.68 12.56
N SER A 145 -13.11 -30.58 13.01
CA SER A 145 -12.71 -29.87 14.22
C SER A 145 -11.33 -29.23 14.11
N PHE A 146 -11.15 -28.09 14.78
CA PHE A 146 -9.87 -27.40 14.88
C PHE A 146 -9.40 -27.30 16.33
N ARG A 147 -8.09 -27.21 16.52
CA ARG A 147 -7.46 -26.76 17.77
C ARG A 147 -6.49 -25.63 17.47
N GLN A 148 -6.43 -24.65 18.36
CA GLN A 148 -5.37 -23.64 18.29
C GLN A 148 -4.04 -24.28 18.71
N VAL A 149 -3.03 -24.21 17.84
CA VAL A 149 -1.69 -24.74 18.09
C VAL A 149 -0.68 -23.63 18.41
N SER A 150 -0.98 -22.38 18.02
CA SER A 150 -0.19 -21.21 18.36
C SER A 150 -1.05 -19.96 18.54
N ASP A 151 -0.68 -19.11 19.49
CA ASP A 151 -1.26 -17.78 19.75
C ASP A 151 -0.18 -16.68 19.70
N LYS A 152 0.93 -16.96 19.01
CA LYS A 152 2.07 -16.04 18.89
C LYS A 152 1.66 -14.81 18.05
N PRO A 153 1.77 -13.59 18.59
CA PRO A 153 1.35 -12.38 17.89
C PRO A 153 2.18 -12.10 16.64
N GLU A 154 3.44 -12.56 16.60
CA GLU A 154 4.34 -12.32 15.48
C GLU A 154 3.91 -13.00 14.17
N LEU A 155 3.11 -14.07 14.27
CA LEU A 155 2.51 -14.76 13.12
C LEU A 155 1.39 -13.94 12.46
N LEU A 156 0.89 -12.91 13.14
CA LEU A 156 -0.24 -12.07 12.72
C LEU A 156 0.12 -10.58 12.86
N HIS A 157 1.38 -10.22 12.65
CA HIS A 157 1.71 -8.81 12.48
C HIS A 157 0.99 -8.28 11.23
N ARG A 158 0.25 -7.18 11.36
CA ARG A 158 -0.48 -6.51 10.26
C ARG A 158 -1.26 -7.50 9.37
N PRO A 159 -2.25 -8.23 9.92
CA PRO A 159 -2.91 -9.38 9.28
C PRO A 159 -3.58 -9.07 7.92
N PHE A 160 -4.02 -7.82 7.71
CA PHE A 160 -4.58 -7.42 6.42
C PHE A 160 -3.52 -7.35 5.30
N TYR A 161 -2.25 -7.14 5.68
CA TYR A 161 -1.11 -6.98 4.80
C TYR A 161 -0.37 -8.33 4.67
N PHE A 162 -0.11 -9.00 5.80
CA PHE A 162 0.41 -10.36 5.84
C PHE A 162 -0.57 -11.28 6.55
N CYS A 163 -0.91 -12.43 6.01
CA CYS A 163 -1.56 -13.48 6.78
C CYS A 163 -1.55 -14.65 5.83
N ASN A 164 -0.45 -15.38 5.82
CA ASN A 164 -0.19 -16.41 4.84
C ASN A 164 0.42 -17.63 5.54
N VAL A 165 -0.04 -18.82 5.19
CA VAL A 165 0.42 -20.10 5.75
C VAL A 165 0.60 -21.11 4.63
N GLU A 166 1.68 -21.87 4.66
CA GLU A 166 1.96 -22.92 3.67
C GLU A 166 2.40 -24.20 4.39
N ALA A 167 1.92 -25.36 3.92
CA ALA A 167 2.27 -26.65 4.49
C ALA A 167 3.33 -27.37 3.65
N ASP A 168 4.31 -28.02 4.29
CA ASP A 168 5.27 -28.84 3.56
C ASP A 168 4.53 -29.98 2.82
N PRO A 169 4.78 -30.16 1.52
CA PRO A 169 4.09 -31.16 0.71
C PRO A 169 4.47 -32.61 1.06
N THR A 170 5.50 -32.81 1.90
CA THR A 170 6.08 -34.11 2.26
C THR A 170 6.01 -34.44 3.75
N ASP A 171 5.70 -33.47 4.62
CA ASP A 171 5.58 -33.66 6.07
C ASP A 171 4.39 -32.85 6.63
N PRO A 172 3.33 -33.49 7.16
CA PRO A 172 2.15 -32.78 7.65
C PRO A 172 2.39 -31.97 8.93
N ASP A 173 3.52 -32.16 9.63
CA ASP A 173 3.89 -31.41 10.82
C ASP A 173 4.86 -30.24 10.53
N HIS A 174 5.31 -30.09 9.28
CA HIS A 174 6.16 -28.99 8.85
C HIS A 174 5.32 -27.90 8.16
N VAL A 175 5.31 -26.69 8.72
CA VAL A 175 4.45 -25.58 8.30
C VAL A 175 5.20 -24.25 8.37
N PHE A 176 4.89 -23.36 7.43
CA PHE A 176 5.48 -22.05 7.29
C PHE A 176 4.42 -20.97 7.47
N VAL A 177 4.81 -19.83 8.02
CA VAL A 177 3.97 -18.63 8.08
C VAL A 177 4.77 -17.47 7.53
N MET A 178 4.16 -16.72 6.61
CA MET A 178 4.74 -15.54 6.01
C MET A 178 4.12 -14.30 6.66
N ALA A 179 4.99 -13.44 7.18
CA ALA A 179 4.66 -12.22 7.92
C ALA A 179 5.81 -11.21 7.72
N LEU A 180 6.11 -10.37 8.72
CA LEU A 180 7.34 -9.54 8.69
C LEU A 180 8.64 -10.36 8.52
N ARG A 181 8.57 -11.67 8.78
CA ARG A 181 9.63 -12.66 8.60
C ARG A 181 9.02 -13.95 8.09
N LEU A 182 9.82 -14.77 7.43
CA LEU A 182 9.49 -16.17 7.17
C LEU A 182 9.66 -17.01 8.44
N TYR A 183 8.54 -17.52 8.97
CA TYR A 183 8.49 -18.41 10.13
C TYR A 183 8.38 -19.88 9.71
N GLU A 184 9.07 -20.76 10.42
CA GLU A 184 9.08 -22.21 10.18
C GLU A 184 8.76 -22.96 11.48
N SER A 185 7.90 -23.98 11.41
CA SER A 185 7.59 -24.90 12.50
C SER A 185 7.66 -26.35 12.03
N LYS A 186 8.32 -27.21 12.79
CA LYS A 186 8.53 -28.64 12.48
C LYS A 186 7.78 -29.60 13.42
N ASP A 187 6.82 -29.07 14.18
CA ASP A 187 6.07 -29.81 15.20
C ASP A 187 4.56 -29.52 15.16
N GLY A 188 4.08 -29.14 13.98
CA GLY A 188 2.68 -28.83 13.69
C GLY A 188 2.24 -27.46 14.18
N GLY A 189 3.15 -26.48 14.21
CA GLY A 189 2.85 -25.10 14.59
C GLY A 189 3.01 -24.79 16.09
N LYS A 190 3.57 -25.69 16.90
CA LYS A 190 3.69 -25.49 18.36
C LYS A 190 4.90 -24.63 18.70
N THR A 191 6.03 -24.89 18.05
CA THR A 191 7.26 -24.09 18.19
C THR A 191 7.67 -23.50 16.84
N TRP A 192 8.33 -22.33 16.89
CA TRP A 192 8.64 -21.54 15.69
C TRP A 192 10.08 -21.05 15.71
N GLY A 193 10.76 -21.22 14.59
CA GLY A 193 11.98 -20.51 14.21
C GLY A 193 11.71 -19.51 13.09
N THR A 194 12.77 -18.83 12.64
CA THR A 194 12.73 -17.94 11.48
C THR A 194 13.79 -18.35 10.48
N ILE A 195 13.45 -18.29 9.20
CA ILE A 195 14.40 -18.43 8.09
C ILE A 195 14.78 -17.02 7.63
N PRO A 196 16.06 -16.63 7.67
CA PRO A 196 16.48 -15.34 7.13
C PRO A 196 16.25 -15.30 5.62
N THR A 197 15.47 -14.33 5.16
CA THR A 197 15.22 -14.05 3.76
C THR A 197 16.02 -12.82 3.30
N PRO A 198 16.27 -12.65 1.99
CA PRO A 198 17.05 -11.52 1.46
C PRO A 198 16.41 -10.15 1.72
N HIS A 199 15.09 -10.10 1.89
CA HIS A 199 14.30 -8.95 2.32
C HIS A 199 13.22 -9.41 3.31
N GLY A 200 12.72 -8.51 4.15
CA GLY A 200 11.58 -8.83 5.03
C GLY A 200 10.24 -8.65 4.31
N ASP A 201 9.14 -8.71 5.07
CA ASP A 201 7.79 -8.54 4.54
C ASP A 201 7.47 -9.63 3.51
N ASP A 202 7.51 -10.88 3.97
CA ASP A 202 7.30 -12.10 3.20
C ASP A 202 5.79 -12.32 2.96
N HIS A 203 5.39 -12.59 1.71
CA HIS A 203 3.98 -12.66 1.29
C HIS A 203 3.56 -14.01 0.73
N ASP A 204 4.49 -14.77 0.15
CA ASP A 204 4.19 -16.06 -0.48
C ASP A 204 5.39 -17.00 -0.45
N LEU A 205 5.12 -18.30 -0.43
CA LEU A 205 6.14 -19.35 -0.40
C LEU A 205 5.67 -20.53 -1.24
N TRP A 206 6.33 -20.75 -2.36
CA TRP A 206 6.20 -21.99 -3.09
C TRP A 206 7.23 -23.02 -2.62
N ILE A 207 6.77 -24.22 -2.31
CA ILE A 207 7.60 -25.35 -1.89
C ILE A 207 7.57 -26.42 -2.97
N HIS A 208 8.74 -26.89 -3.41
CA HIS A 208 8.80 -27.94 -4.42
C HIS A 208 8.16 -29.25 -3.89
N PRO A 209 7.18 -29.83 -4.61
CA PRO A 209 6.29 -30.88 -4.10
C PRO A 209 6.98 -32.20 -3.71
N GLU A 210 8.16 -32.46 -4.28
CA GLU A 210 8.95 -33.68 -4.02
C GLU A 210 10.28 -33.42 -3.30
N ASN A 211 10.64 -32.15 -3.08
CA ASN A 211 11.92 -31.78 -2.49
C ASN A 211 11.78 -30.43 -1.76
N PRO A 212 11.30 -30.42 -0.50
CA PRO A 212 10.99 -29.19 0.23
C PRO A 212 12.21 -28.34 0.59
N ARG A 213 13.41 -28.71 0.12
CA ARG A 213 14.59 -27.84 0.18
C ARG A 213 14.64 -26.82 -0.95
N ILE A 214 13.84 -27.02 -2.00
CA ILE A 214 13.72 -26.05 -3.09
C ILE A 214 12.52 -25.16 -2.78
N LEU A 215 12.81 -23.88 -2.53
CA LEU A 215 11.84 -22.87 -2.13
C LEU A 215 11.88 -21.71 -3.14
N ILE A 216 10.73 -21.13 -3.43
CA ILE A 216 10.62 -19.80 -4.03
C ILE A 216 9.82 -18.96 -3.05
N GLU A 217 10.45 -17.95 -2.49
CA GLU A 217 9.85 -17.04 -1.53
C GLU A 217 9.66 -15.68 -2.20
N ALA A 218 8.53 -15.03 -1.94
CA ALA A 218 8.21 -13.71 -2.46
C ALA A 218 7.94 -12.73 -1.32
N ASN A 219 8.71 -11.64 -1.32
CA ASN A 219 8.67 -10.57 -0.34
C ASN A 219 8.53 -9.20 -1.04
N ASP A 220 8.43 -8.12 -0.27
CA ASP A 220 8.36 -6.75 -0.81
C ASP A 220 9.61 -6.38 -1.66
N GLY A 221 10.72 -7.09 -1.48
CA GLY A 221 11.93 -7.00 -2.29
C GLY A 221 11.91 -7.76 -3.63
N GLY A 222 10.94 -8.65 -3.86
CA GLY A 222 10.83 -9.49 -5.05
C GLY A 222 10.88 -10.98 -4.72
N ALA A 223 11.15 -11.81 -5.73
CA ALA A 223 11.20 -13.27 -5.56
C ALA A 223 12.63 -13.80 -5.42
N ASN A 224 12.83 -14.74 -4.51
CA ASN A 224 14.11 -15.36 -4.21
C ASN A 224 14.00 -16.89 -4.26
N VAL A 225 15.02 -17.56 -4.81
CA VAL A 225 15.07 -19.02 -4.92
C VAL A 225 16.10 -19.59 -3.96
N SER A 226 15.70 -20.58 -3.17
CA SER A 226 16.62 -21.42 -2.39
C SER A 226 16.63 -22.84 -2.93
N LEU A 227 17.80 -23.50 -2.88
CA LEU A 227 17.96 -24.91 -3.23
C LEU A 227 18.39 -25.77 -2.02
N ASP A 228 18.51 -25.17 -0.84
CA ASP A 228 19.07 -25.77 0.38
C ASP A 228 18.20 -25.57 1.63
N GLY A 229 16.91 -25.27 1.45
CA GLY A 229 15.93 -25.08 2.52
C GLY A 229 16.07 -23.73 3.21
N GLY A 230 16.35 -22.66 2.46
CA GLY A 230 16.43 -21.29 2.96
C GLY A 230 17.74 -20.95 3.67
N LYS A 231 18.80 -21.77 3.52
CA LYS A 231 20.13 -21.43 4.08
C LYS A 231 20.85 -20.41 3.21
N SER A 232 20.61 -20.46 1.91
CA SER A 232 21.05 -19.47 0.94
C SER A 232 19.96 -19.20 -0.11
N TRP A 233 20.04 -18.02 -0.71
CA TRP A 233 19.04 -17.50 -1.65
C TRP A 233 19.70 -16.87 -2.87
N SER A 234 19.00 -16.91 -4.01
CA SER A 234 19.33 -16.08 -5.17
C SER A 234 19.15 -14.60 -4.87
N SER A 235 19.82 -13.74 -5.64
CA SER A 235 19.59 -12.29 -5.59
C SER A 235 18.19 -11.93 -6.11
N GLN A 236 17.52 -10.97 -5.46
CA GLN A 236 16.27 -10.34 -5.98
C GLN A 236 16.53 -9.24 -7.02
N PHE A 237 17.76 -8.73 -7.12
CA PHE A 237 18.14 -7.64 -8.03
C PHE A 237 18.27 -8.07 -9.50
N ASN A 238 17.75 -9.26 -9.85
CA ASN A 238 17.68 -9.75 -11.22
C ASN A 238 16.28 -9.59 -11.85
N GLN A 239 15.34 -8.99 -11.11
CA GLN A 239 13.97 -8.71 -11.55
C GLN A 239 13.75 -7.20 -11.68
N PRO A 240 12.97 -6.73 -12.68
CA PRO A 240 12.61 -5.33 -12.82
C PRO A 240 11.45 -4.96 -11.89
N THR A 241 11.63 -5.11 -10.58
CA THR A 241 10.64 -4.74 -9.56
C THR A 241 10.86 -3.30 -9.12
N ALA A 242 9.93 -2.41 -9.50
CA ALA A 242 9.95 -1.02 -9.05
C ALA A 242 8.52 -0.50 -8.86
N GLU A 243 8.22 -0.06 -7.64
CA GLU A 243 7.09 0.81 -7.34
C GLU A 243 7.67 2.19 -7.00
N LEU A 244 7.39 3.17 -7.86
CA LEU A 244 7.89 4.54 -7.77
C LEU A 244 6.74 5.48 -7.46
N TYR A 245 6.90 6.33 -6.44
CA TYR A 245 5.82 7.22 -5.98
C TYR A 245 5.73 8.53 -6.78
N GLN A 246 6.79 9.34 -6.76
CA GLN A 246 6.88 10.62 -7.46
C GLN A 246 8.23 10.70 -8.17
N VAL A 247 8.23 11.18 -9.41
CA VAL A 247 9.45 11.36 -10.20
C VAL A 247 9.78 12.85 -10.29
N GLU A 248 10.99 13.21 -9.90
CA GLU A 248 11.56 14.54 -10.09
C GLU A 248 12.73 14.48 -11.06
N VAL A 249 13.07 15.62 -11.67
CA VAL A 249 14.19 15.73 -12.61
C VAL A 249 15.08 16.91 -12.24
N ASP A 250 16.40 16.75 -12.41
CA ASP A 250 17.33 17.86 -12.26
C ASP A 250 17.64 18.58 -13.58
N ASN A 251 18.51 19.60 -13.49
CA ASN A 251 18.89 20.46 -14.62
C ASN A 251 20.24 20.06 -15.25
N GLN A 252 20.80 18.88 -14.94
CA GLN A 252 22.06 18.42 -15.52
C GLN A 252 21.89 18.01 -17.01
N HIS A 253 23.01 17.84 -17.73
CA HIS A 253 22.99 17.20 -19.05
C HIS A 253 24.07 16.11 -19.13
N PRO A 254 23.70 14.81 -19.22
CA PRO A 254 22.33 14.29 -19.13
C PRO A 254 21.67 14.59 -17.77
N TYR A 255 20.35 14.84 -17.78
CA TYR A 255 19.58 15.08 -16.54
C TYR A 255 19.42 13.78 -15.76
N TRP A 256 19.19 13.87 -14.45
CA TRP A 256 18.88 12.72 -13.60
C TRP A 256 17.41 12.72 -13.20
N LEU A 257 16.88 11.51 -13.00
CA LEU A 257 15.56 11.25 -12.46
C LEU A 257 15.70 10.78 -11.01
N TYR A 258 14.80 11.24 -10.15
CA TYR A 258 14.79 10.95 -8.72
C TYR A 258 13.42 10.44 -8.31
N ALA A 259 13.35 9.40 -7.49
CA ALA A 259 12.08 8.88 -6.99
C ALA A 259 12.25 8.10 -5.68
N GLY A 260 11.26 8.15 -4.80
CA GLY A 260 11.09 7.14 -3.77
C GLY A 260 10.79 5.79 -4.42
N GLN A 261 11.56 4.76 -4.08
CA GLN A 261 11.36 3.38 -4.52
C GLN A 261 10.93 2.53 -3.33
N GLN A 262 9.82 1.82 -3.47
CA GLN A 262 9.32 0.93 -2.43
C GLN A 262 10.32 -0.22 -2.16
N ASP A 263 10.72 -0.39 -0.89
CA ASP A 263 11.52 -1.49 -0.32
C ASP A 263 12.96 -1.70 -0.83
N ASN A 264 13.12 -1.89 -2.14
CA ASN A 264 14.38 -2.16 -2.79
C ASN A 264 15.18 -0.88 -3.05
N TYR A 265 15.90 -0.42 -2.04
CA TYR A 265 16.51 0.92 -1.94
C TYR A 265 15.48 1.99 -1.54
N SER A 266 15.93 3.03 -0.82
CA SER A 266 15.05 4.06 -0.24
C SER A 266 14.50 5.02 -1.30
N ALA A 267 15.10 6.21 -1.43
CA ALA A 267 14.92 7.02 -2.61
C ALA A 267 16.14 6.85 -3.51
N ILE A 268 15.91 6.78 -4.81
CA ILE A 268 16.94 6.53 -5.81
C ILE A 268 17.09 7.69 -6.79
N ALA A 269 18.26 7.76 -7.42
CA ALA A 269 18.50 8.58 -8.59
C ALA A 269 19.18 7.79 -9.71
N VAL A 270 18.77 8.04 -10.95
CA VAL A 270 19.36 7.46 -12.17
C VAL A 270 19.53 8.53 -13.26
N PRO A 271 20.60 8.49 -14.07
CA PRO A 271 20.77 9.44 -15.16
C PRO A 271 19.94 9.04 -16.39
N SER A 272 19.44 10.03 -17.13
CA SER A 272 18.72 9.83 -18.40
C SER A 272 19.58 9.18 -19.49
N LEU A 273 20.90 9.39 -19.42
CA LEU A 273 21.91 8.68 -20.19
C LEU A 273 23.14 8.45 -19.31
N PRO A 274 23.87 7.33 -19.48
CA PRO A 274 25.11 7.10 -18.74
C PRO A 274 26.08 8.30 -18.89
N PRO A 275 26.46 8.98 -17.78
CA PRO A 275 27.34 10.14 -17.85
C PRO A 275 28.77 9.78 -18.26
N HIS A 276 29.16 8.52 -18.04
CA HIS A 276 30.41 7.93 -18.50
C HIS A 276 30.22 6.43 -18.78
N SER A 277 31.21 5.79 -19.41
CA SER A 277 31.18 4.34 -19.58
C SER A 277 31.38 3.63 -18.23
N HIS A 278 30.65 2.54 -18.00
CA HIS A 278 30.80 1.69 -16.82
C HIS A 278 30.67 0.22 -17.23
N GLN A 279 31.54 -0.65 -16.70
CA GLN A 279 31.58 -2.08 -17.07
C GLN A 279 30.28 -2.83 -16.69
N LEU A 280 29.65 -2.44 -15.59
CA LEU A 280 28.38 -3.02 -15.12
C LEU A 280 27.13 -2.45 -15.82
N GLY A 281 27.29 -1.64 -16.88
CA GLY A 281 26.16 -1.07 -17.63
C GLY A 281 25.36 -0.03 -16.85
N GLY A 282 24.08 0.16 -17.22
CA GLY A 282 23.21 1.21 -16.67
C GLY A 282 22.89 1.08 -15.18
N GLY A 283 22.85 -0.14 -14.65
CA GLY A 283 22.57 -0.39 -13.22
C GLY A 283 23.66 0.16 -12.28
N ALA A 284 24.85 0.45 -12.80
CA ALA A 284 25.94 1.05 -12.03
C ALA A 284 25.66 2.49 -11.57
N PHE A 285 24.67 3.16 -12.16
CA PHE A 285 24.35 4.55 -11.89
C PHE A 285 23.16 4.73 -10.94
N LEU A 286 22.63 3.64 -10.38
CA LEU A 286 21.63 3.71 -9.33
C LEU A 286 22.29 4.25 -8.05
N LEU A 287 21.83 5.40 -7.57
CA LEU A 287 22.30 6.04 -6.34
C LEU A 287 21.18 6.10 -5.32
N ASP A 288 21.46 5.78 -4.05
CA ASP A 288 20.61 6.18 -2.93
C ASP A 288 20.73 7.70 -2.72
N VAL A 289 19.60 8.37 -2.50
CA VAL A 289 19.53 9.83 -2.29
C VAL A 289 18.88 10.23 -0.95
N GLY A 290 18.97 9.38 0.07
CA GLY A 290 18.47 9.63 1.42
C GLY A 290 16.96 9.43 1.57
N GLY A 291 16.41 9.88 2.70
CA GLY A 291 14.97 9.72 2.99
C GLY A 291 14.58 8.26 3.23
N CYS A 292 13.43 7.84 2.71
CA CYS A 292 13.05 6.42 2.64
C CYS A 292 12.21 6.14 1.39
N GLU A 293 11.81 4.89 1.23
CA GLU A 293 11.00 4.31 0.14
C GLU A 293 9.85 5.16 -0.43
N THR A 294 9.26 6.01 0.40
CA THR A 294 8.03 6.75 0.09
C THR A 294 8.25 8.25 -0.05
N GLY A 295 9.47 8.70 0.22
CA GLY A 295 9.80 10.10 0.19
C GLY A 295 9.85 10.65 -1.22
N PRO A 296 9.26 11.83 -1.46
CA PRO A 296 9.76 12.70 -2.51
C PRO A 296 11.27 12.91 -2.34
N ALA A 297 12.00 12.83 -3.45
CA ALA A 297 13.41 13.15 -3.55
C ALA A 297 13.57 14.26 -4.59
N VAL A 298 13.66 15.50 -4.12
CA VAL A 298 13.63 16.69 -4.95
C VAL A 298 15.05 17.25 -5.10
N PRO A 299 15.67 17.20 -6.28
CA PRO A 299 17.02 17.71 -6.48
C PRO A 299 17.06 19.24 -6.34
N HIS A 300 18.15 19.76 -5.79
CA HIS A 300 18.38 21.19 -5.75
C HIS A 300 18.66 21.72 -7.18
N PRO A 301 17.96 22.76 -7.65
CA PRO A 301 17.91 23.11 -9.08
C PRO A 301 19.23 23.67 -9.63
N THR A 302 20.12 24.20 -8.78
CA THR A 302 21.42 24.78 -9.19
C THR A 302 22.64 24.10 -8.56
N ASN A 303 22.42 23.09 -7.70
CA ASN A 303 23.48 22.35 -7.02
C ASN A 303 23.14 20.87 -7.13
N PRO A 304 23.64 20.18 -8.16
CA PRO A 304 23.21 18.82 -8.43
C PRO A 304 23.58 17.86 -7.31
N ASP A 305 24.51 18.19 -6.41
CA ASP A 305 24.91 17.31 -5.31
C ASP A 305 23.91 17.26 -4.16
N ILE A 306 22.96 18.19 -4.09
CA ILE A 306 22.01 18.29 -3.00
C ILE A 306 20.64 17.76 -3.42
N VAL A 307 20.07 16.89 -2.59
CA VAL A 307 18.71 16.36 -2.74
C VAL A 307 17.94 16.61 -1.45
N PHE A 308 16.73 17.15 -1.57
CA PHE A 308 15.79 17.26 -0.47
C PHE A 308 14.94 16.01 -0.42
N SER A 309 15.08 15.25 0.64
CA SER A 309 14.49 13.92 0.78
C SER A 309 13.52 13.88 1.96
N ASN A 310 12.63 12.89 1.95
CA ASN A 310 11.62 12.76 2.97
C ASN A 310 11.44 11.29 3.38
N CYS A 311 10.95 11.07 4.58
CA CYS A 311 10.39 9.78 4.98
C CYS A 311 9.18 10.00 5.88
N LYS A 312 7.97 9.93 5.31
CA LYS A 312 6.72 10.11 6.05
C LYS A 312 6.69 11.41 6.89
N GLY A 313 7.19 12.53 6.33
CA GLY A 313 7.29 13.82 7.01
C GLY A 313 8.60 14.08 7.75
N ARG A 314 9.52 13.12 7.75
CA ARG A 314 10.89 13.30 8.25
C ARG A 314 11.75 13.84 7.12
N PHE A 315 11.95 15.15 7.12
CA PHE A 315 12.68 15.87 6.08
C PHE A 315 14.19 15.77 6.30
N SER A 316 14.93 15.60 5.22
CA SER A 316 16.39 15.62 5.24
C SER A 316 17.00 16.26 3.99
N VAL A 317 18.26 16.67 4.15
CA VAL A 317 19.10 17.17 3.06
C VAL A 317 20.21 16.14 2.84
N PHE A 318 20.17 15.50 1.69
CA PHE A 318 21.16 14.53 1.25
C PHE A 318 22.22 15.19 0.38
N ASN A 319 23.49 14.81 0.59
CA ASN A 319 24.61 15.24 -0.25
C ASN A 319 25.21 14.04 -0.99
N LYS A 320 25.05 14.00 -2.32
CA LYS A 320 25.54 12.90 -3.18
C LYS A 320 27.06 12.76 -3.19
N THR A 321 27.80 13.85 -2.96
CA THR A 321 29.26 13.84 -2.94
C THR A 321 29.80 13.21 -1.65
N THR A 322 29.17 13.46 -0.50
CA THR A 322 29.62 12.92 0.80
C THR A 322 28.87 11.66 1.23
N GLY A 323 27.71 11.37 0.64
CA GLY A 323 26.79 10.32 1.05
C GLY A 323 26.10 10.60 2.39
N GLN A 324 26.14 11.83 2.90
CA GLN A 324 25.53 12.19 4.18
C GLN A 324 24.07 12.60 4.01
N ASP A 325 23.20 12.01 4.83
CA ASP A 325 21.80 12.39 5.00
C ASP A 325 21.61 13.14 6.33
N GLN A 326 21.34 14.44 6.27
CA GLN A 326 21.17 15.29 7.46
C GLN A 326 19.70 15.61 7.70
N ARG A 327 19.18 15.21 8.86
CA ARG A 327 17.76 15.40 9.22
C ARG A 327 17.48 16.81 9.74
N TYR A 328 16.46 17.43 9.17
CA TYR A 328 15.97 18.76 9.53
C TYR A 328 14.44 18.72 9.60
N ASP A 329 13.91 17.83 10.44
CA ASP A 329 12.48 17.58 10.57
C ASP A 329 11.71 18.85 10.99
N VAL A 330 10.48 18.99 10.50
CA VAL A 330 9.56 20.02 10.98
C VAL A 330 9.05 19.63 12.38
N GLY A 331 9.81 20.06 13.39
CA GLY A 331 9.62 19.63 14.77
C GLY A 331 10.02 18.16 14.99
N ALA A 332 9.81 17.66 16.21
CA ALA A 332 10.06 16.26 16.55
C ALA A 332 8.72 15.54 16.75
N ALA A 333 8.41 14.55 15.92
CA ALA A 333 7.22 13.71 16.09
C ALA A 333 7.45 12.29 15.59
N ASN A 334 7.12 11.30 16.41
CA ASN A 334 6.90 9.94 15.95
C ASN A 334 5.41 9.77 15.62
N MET A 335 5.09 9.43 14.38
CA MET A 335 3.70 9.23 13.96
C MET A 335 3.16 7.83 14.24
N TYR A 336 4.03 6.82 14.35
CA TYR A 336 3.63 5.43 14.51
C TYR A 336 2.85 5.23 15.81
N GLY A 337 1.71 4.57 15.73
CA GLY A 337 0.89 4.25 16.92
C GLY A 337 0.04 5.39 17.47
N HIS A 338 0.09 6.59 16.87
CA HIS A 338 -0.66 7.75 17.34
C HIS A 338 -1.96 7.98 16.54
N ASN A 339 -3.01 8.40 17.22
CA ASN A 339 -4.23 8.86 16.55
C ASN A 339 -3.95 10.21 15.85
N PRO A 340 -4.31 10.38 14.56
CA PRO A 340 -4.09 11.63 13.83
C PRO A 340 -4.60 12.89 14.54
N ARG A 341 -5.70 12.79 15.31
CA ARG A 341 -6.28 13.93 16.04
C ARG A 341 -5.35 14.52 17.11
N ASP A 342 -4.44 13.70 17.65
CA ASP A 342 -3.57 14.07 18.77
C ASP A 342 -2.20 14.59 18.28
N LEU A 343 -1.94 14.50 16.97
CA LEU A 343 -0.69 14.93 16.38
C LEU A 343 -0.68 16.45 16.17
N ARG A 344 0.39 17.09 16.66
CA ARG A 344 0.68 18.50 16.37
C ARG A 344 0.81 18.76 14.87
N TYR A 345 1.56 17.90 14.18
CA TYR A 345 1.73 17.92 12.74
C TYR A 345 1.34 16.57 12.17
N ARG A 346 0.43 16.57 11.19
CA ARG A 346 0.00 15.38 10.48
C ARG A 346 0.72 15.34 9.14
N PHE A 347 1.59 14.34 8.99
CA PHE A 347 2.31 14.07 7.76
C PHE A 347 1.77 12.80 7.13
N GLN A 348 1.75 12.74 5.80
CA GLN A 348 1.36 11.55 5.06
C GLN A 348 2.63 10.80 4.60
N ARG A 349 2.48 9.53 4.20
CA ARG A 349 3.53 8.71 3.58
C ARG A 349 4.33 9.47 2.52
N VAL A 350 3.67 10.22 1.63
CA VAL A 350 4.30 11.04 0.57
C VAL A 350 4.21 12.56 0.81
N SER A 351 4.50 13.04 2.03
CA SER A 351 4.44 14.49 2.32
C SER A 351 5.25 15.32 1.33
N PRO A 352 4.65 16.34 0.68
CA PRO A 352 5.26 16.96 -0.49
C PRO A 352 6.44 17.86 -0.12
N ILE A 353 7.41 17.94 -1.03
CA ILE A 353 8.50 18.91 -1.03
C ILE A 353 8.39 19.73 -2.32
N HIS A 354 8.58 21.04 -2.23
CA HIS A 354 8.65 21.91 -3.40
C HIS A 354 9.74 22.96 -3.21
N VAL A 355 10.67 23.06 -4.17
CA VAL A 355 11.68 24.11 -4.21
C VAL A 355 11.12 25.29 -5.01
N SER A 356 11.27 26.51 -4.46
CA SER A 356 10.82 27.71 -5.14
C SER A 356 11.50 27.86 -6.52
N PRO A 357 10.75 28.16 -7.58
CA PRO A 357 11.35 28.47 -8.88
C PRO A 357 12.05 29.85 -8.90
N HIS A 358 11.89 30.66 -7.85
CA HIS A 358 12.46 32.01 -7.76
C HIS A 358 13.71 32.08 -6.87
N ASP A 359 13.92 31.08 -6.02
CA ASP A 359 15.01 31.05 -5.05
C ASP A 359 15.31 29.60 -4.63
N PRO A 360 16.45 29.02 -5.04
CA PRO A 360 16.73 27.61 -4.82
C PRO A 360 16.94 27.22 -3.34
N ASP A 361 17.20 28.19 -2.47
CA ASP A 361 17.32 27.98 -1.01
C ASP A 361 15.95 28.05 -0.30
N VAL A 362 14.88 28.43 -1.00
CA VAL A 362 13.51 28.44 -0.47
C VAL A 362 12.84 27.10 -0.77
N VAL A 363 12.59 26.34 0.30
CA VAL A 363 11.98 25.01 0.26
C VAL A 363 10.67 25.03 1.02
N TYR A 364 9.63 24.44 0.44
CA TYR A 364 8.35 24.20 1.08
C TYR A 364 8.20 22.72 1.40
N HIS A 365 7.72 22.41 2.61
CA HIS A 365 7.32 21.09 3.05
C HIS A 365 5.97 21.17 3.76
N CYS A 366 5.14 20.13 3.68
CA CYS A 366 3.77 20.24 4.18
C CYS A 366 3.34 19.12 5.12
N SER A 367 2.71 19.55 6.22
CA SER A 367 1.83 18.74 7.08
C SER A 367 0.37 19.07 6.72
N GLN A 368 -0.51 19.31 7.70
CA GLN A 368 -1.73 20.09 7.48
C GLN A 368 -1.46 21.59 7.24
N PHE A 369 -0.22 22.03 7.51
CA PHE A 369 0.26 23.38 7.29
C PHE A 369 1.34 23.42 6.20
N VAL A 370 1.55 24.61 5.62
CA VAL A 370 2.71 24.91 4.77
C VAL A 370 3.86 25.39 5.66
N HIS A 371 4.98 24.68 5.59
CA HIS A 371 6.23 25.05 6.23
C HIS A 371 7.21 25.55 5.17
N ARG A 372 7.86 26.67 5.44
CA ARG A 372 8.84 27.31 4.56
C ARG A 372 10.20 27.34 5.24
N SER A 373 11.22 26.91 4.51
CA SER A 373 12.62 27.20 4.80
C SER A 373 13.12 28.25 3.82
N THR A 374 14.09 29.07 4.27
CA THR A 374 14.84 30.02 3.41
C THR A 374 16.36 29.79 3.52
N ASP A 375 16.77 28.61 3.97
CA ASP A 375 18.16 28.22 4.23
C ASP A 375 18.49 26.81 3.71
N GLY A 376 17.78 26.38 2.67
CA GLY A 376 17.97 25.08 2.04
C GLY A 376 17.44 23.92 2.89
N GLY A 377 16.27 24.10 3.52
CA GLY A 377 15.58 23.07 4.30
C GLY A 377 16.13 22.83 5.71
N LYS A 378 16.93 23.74 6.27
CA LYS A 378 17.59 23.52 7.58
C LYS A 378 16.79 24.07 8.76
N SER A 379 16.01 25.11 8.55
CA SER A 379 15.07 25.66 9.53
C SER A 379 13.71 25.97 8.89
N TRP A 380 12.64 25.91 9.71
CA TRP A 380 11.27 25.95 9.22
C TRP A 380 10.40 26.99 9.93
N GLU A 381 9.67 27.77 9.15
CA GLU A 381 8.60 28.66 9.57
C GLU A 381 7.25 28.14 9.05
N THR A 382 6.24 28.07 9.91
CA THR A 382 4.87 27.76 9.46
C THR A 382 4.19 29.02 8.93
N ILE A 383 3.83 29.01 7.65
CA ILE A 383 3.29 30.18 6.93
C ILE A 383 1.80 30.03 6.55
N SER A 384 1.08 29.10 7.17
CA SER A 384 -0.35 28.91 6.92
C SER A 384 -1.12 28.52 8.18
N PRO A 385 -2.44 28.76 8.22
CA PRO A 385 -3.33 28.01 9.12
C PRO A 385 -3.49 26.55 8.64
N ASP A 386 -4.30 25.76 9.33
CA ASP A 386 -4.66 24.42 8.86
C ASP A 386 -5.48 24.56 7.56
N LEU A 387 -4.97 24.03 6.46
CA LEU A 387 -5.57 24.17 5.12
C LEU A 387 -6.37 22.93 4.70
N THR A 388 -6.74 22.08 5.66
CA THR A 388 -7.46 20.81 5.45
C THR A 388 -8.92 20.92 5.89
N ALA A 389 -9.77 19.96 5.51
CA ALA A 389 -11.17 19.93 5.94
C ALA A 389 -11.32 19.40 7.38
N PHE A 390 -10.40 18.55 7.83
CA PHE A 390 -10.30 18.00 9.19
C PHE A 390 -11.63 17.48 9.79
N PRO A 391 -12.37 16.61 9.08
CA PRO A 391 -13.66 16.10 9.57
C PRO A 391 -13.46 15.19 10.81
N PRO A 392 -14.15 15.44 11.94
CA PRO A 392 -13.91 14.74 13.21
C PRO A 392 -14.11 13.21 13.16
N ASP A 393 -15.02 12.74 12.31
CA ASP A 393 -15.35 11.32 12.13
C ASP A 393 -14.26 10.54 11.36
N ARG A 394 -13.27 11.23 10.78
CA ARG A 394 -12.18 10.62 10.00
C ARG A 394 -10.81 10.72 10.66
N GLN A 395 -10.76 11.28 11.88
CA GLN A 395 -9.53 11.37 12.67
C GLN A 395 -9.49 10.20 13.66
N VAL A 396 -9.30 8.99 13.13
CA VAL A 396 -9.46 7.73 13.87
C VAL A 396 -8.19 6.88 13.84
N ILE A 397 -8.16 5.86 14.69
CA ILE A 397 -7.15 4.80 14.63
C ILE A 397 -7.51 3.85 13.48
N SER A 398 -6.55 3.57 12.60
CA SER A 398 -6.70 2.59 11.52
C SER A 398 -6.47 1.16 12.02
N GLY A 399 -7.04 0.18 11.31
CA GLY A 399 -7.02 -1.24 11.68
C GLY A 399 -8.07 -1.62 12.74
N SER A 400 -9.32 -1.24 12.50
CA SER A 400 -10.44 -1.68 13.34
C SER A 400 -11.14 -2.88 12.70
N PRO A 401 -11.92 -3.70 13.43
CA PRO A 401 -12.07 -3.75 14.89
C PRO A 401 -11.06 -4.67 15.61
N ILE A 402 -10.21 -5.41 14.88
CA ILE A 402 -9.32 -6.42 15.49
C ILE A 402 -7.90 -5.88 15.66
N THR A 403 -7.15 -5.75 14.56
CA THR A 403 -5.72 -5.44 14.60
C THR A 403 -5.44 -4.03 14.11
N ARG A 404 -4.94 -3.19 15.03
CA ARG A 404 -4.55 -1.81 14.72
C ARG A 404 -3.43 -1.79 13.68
N ASP A 405 -3.56 -0.91 12.69
CA ASP A 405 -2.52 -0.62 11.71
C ASP A 405 -2.31 0.90 11.67
N ILE A 406 -1.30 1.39 12.40
CA ILE A 406 -1.07 2.83 12.58
C ILE A 406 0.33 3.19 12.10
N THR A 407 0.52 3.06 10.79
CA THR A 407 1.82 3.24 10.12
C THR A 407 1.96 4.57 9.36
N GLY A 408 0.89 5.39 9.34
CA GLY A 408 0.84 6.75 8.77
C GLY A 408 0.15 6.86 7.40
N GLU A 409 -0.17 5.74 6.75
CA GLU A 409 -0.75 5.63 5.41
C GLU A 409 -2.15 6.22 5.38
N GLU A 410 -2.97 5.88 6.37
CA GLU A 410 -4.34 6.36 6.55
C GLU A 410 -4.43 7.71 7.27
N PHE A 411 -3.34 8.49 7.34
CA PHE A 411 -3.42 9.85 7.87
C PHE A 411 -4.15 10.75 6.87
N TYR A 412 -5.38 11.09 7.23
CA TYR A 412 -6.28 11.93 6.45
C TYR A 412 -6.32 13.35 7.02
N SER A 413 -6.52 14.35 6.15
CA SER A 413 -6.41 15.78 6.47
C SER A 413 -4.96 16.24 6.62
N THR A 414 -4.19 16.09 5.54
CA THR A 414 -2.87 16.69 5.32
C THR A 414 -2.85 17.39 3.96
N ILE A 415 -2.01 18.41 3.79
CA ILE A 415 -1.67 18.92 2.47
C ILE A 415 -0.89 17.83 1.74
N TYR A 416 -1.28 17.56 0.51
CA TYR A 416 -0.76 16.46 -0.31
C TYR A 416 -0.04 16.97 -1.56
N SER A 417 -0.41 18.15 -2.05
CA SER A 417 0.22 18.77 -3.22
C SER A 417 0.47 20.26 -2.98
N ILE A 418 1.61 20.76 -3.45
CA ILE A 418 2.01 22.17 -3.37
C ILE A 418 2.82 22.57 -4.61
N ARG A 419 2.53 23.77 -5.14
CA ARG A 419 3.32 24.41 -6.20
C ARG A 419 3.34 25.93 -6.02
N GLU A 420 4.51 26.52 -6.17
CA GLU A 420 4.68 27.96 -6.39
C GLU A 420 4.73 28.25 -7.89
N SER A 421 4.04 29.31 -8.33
CA SER A 421 4.02 29.72 -9.73
C SER A 421 5.41 30.19 -10.18
N LYS A 422 5.88 29.69 -11.32
CA LYS A 422 7.10 30.18 -11.99
C LYS A 422 6.99 31.65 -12.45
N LEU A 423 5.78 32.20 -12.55
CA LEU A 423 5.53 33.54 -13.08
C LEU A 423 5.44 34.62 -12.00
N GLN A 424 5.11 34.24 -10.76
CA GLN A 424 4.94 35.19 -9.67
C GLN A 424 5.43 34.60 -8.35
N LYS A 425 6.47 35.20 -7.78
CA LYS A 425 6.96 34.85 -6.44
C LYS A 425 5.87 35.06 -5.39
N GLY A 426 5.73 34.11 -4.48
CA GLY A 426 4.72 34.11 -3.42
C GLY A 426 3.30 33.73 -3.87
N LEU A 427 3.11 33.35 -5.15
CA LEU A 427 1.86 32.76 -5.64
C LEU A 427 1.90 31.24 -5.47
N ILE A 428 1.31 30.73 -4.40
CA ILE A 428 1.40 29.32 -4.00
C ILE A 428 0.02 28.70 -3.96
N TRP A 429 -0.09 27.52 -4.57
CA TRP A 429 -1.29 26.69 -4.58
C TRP A 429 -1.03 25.43 -3.76
N VAL A 430 -2.03 24.99 -3.00
CA VAL A 430 -1.98 23.73 -2.26
C VAL A 430 -3.28 22.95 -2.40
N GLY A 431 -3.17 21.63 -2.34
CA GLY A 431 -4.28 20.69 -2.32
C GLY A 431 -4.13 19.69 -1.18
N ALA A 432 -5.22 19.42 -0.46
CA ALA A 432 -5.22 18.49 0.66
C ALA A 432 -5.76 17.10 0.27
N ASN A 433 -5.33 16.06 0.98
CA ASN A 433 -5.79 14.69 0.75
C ASN A 433 -7.25 14.45 1.18
N ASP A 434 -7.90 15.48 1.75
CA ASP A 434 -9.29 15.49 2.15
C ASP A 434 -10.17 16.50 1.39
N GLY A 435 -9.64 17.11 0.33
CA GLY A 435 -10.42 17.81 -0.70
C GLY A 435 -10.12 19.30 -0.88
N PRO A 436 -9.86 20.11 0.17
CA PRO A 436 -9.67 21.54 0.00
C PRO A 436 -8.50 21.93 -0.91
N VAL A 437 -8.70 23.01 -1.64
CA VAL A 437 -7.69 23.71 -2.44
C VAL A 437 -7.57 25.14 -1.93
N HIS A 438 -6.35 25.57 -1.65
CA HIS A 438 -6.07 26.91 -1.16
C HIS A 438 -5.02 27.62 -2.02
N LEU A 439 -5.12 28.94 -2.02
CA LEU A 439 -4.23 29.85 -2.74
C LEU A 439 -3.73 30.95 -1.79
N THR A 440 -2.44 31.26 -1.87
CA THR A 440 -1.88 32.52 -1.38
C THR A 440 -1.21 33.27 -2.53
N ARG A 441 -1.27 34.60 -2.50
CA ARG A 441 -0.64 35.48 -3.51
C ARG A 441 0.42 36.41 -2.91
N ASP A 442 0.66 36.30 -1.61
CA ASP A 442 1.49 37.19 -0.80
C ASP A 442 2.55 36.42 0.01
N GLY A 443 2.88 35.19 -0.42
CA GLY A 443 3.89 34.36 0.20
C GLY A 443 3.47 33.75 1.55
N GLY A 444 2.17 33.56 1.76
CA GLY A 444 1.59 32.91 2.94
C GLY A 444 1.08 33.86 4.02
N GLN A 445 1.08 35.18 3.80
CA GLN A 445 0.51 36.13 4.77
C GLN A 445 -1.01 35.98 4.85
N SER A 446 -1.65 35.70 3.72
CA SER A 446 -3.07 35.36 3.64
C SER A 446 -3.34 34.17 2.73
N TRP A 447 -4.35 33.37 3.07
CA TRP A 447 -4.77 32.19 2.33
C TRP A 447 -6.26 32.25 2.02
N GLN A 448 -6.61 31.92 0.77
CA GLN A 448 -7.98 31.85 0.29
C GLN A 448 -8.35 30.41 -0.03
N ASN A 449 -9.49 29.95 0.47
CA ASN A 449 -10.10 28.70 0.01
C ASN A 449 -10.69 28.92 -1.38
N VAL A 450 -10.18 28.19 -2.35
CA VAL A 450 -10.56 28.27 -3.77
C VAL A 450 -11.03 26.91 -4.27
N THR A 451 -11.54 26.05 -3.39
CA THR A 451 -12.03 24.71 -3.75
C THR A 451 -13.18 24.82 -4.77
N PRO A 452 -13.18 24.03 -5.87
CA PRO A 452 -14.29 24.05 -6.83
C PRO A 452 -15.62 23.71 -6.15
N GLY A 453 -16.64 24.57 -6.30
CA GLY A 453 -17.95 24.36 -5.68
C GLY A 453 -18.70 23.12 -6.19
N SER A 454 -18.33 22.59 -7.36
CA SER A 454 -18.90 21.36 -7.93
C SER A 454 -18.15 20.10 -7.52
N LEU A 455 -17.00 20.22 -6.86
CA LEU A 455 -16.28 19.07 -6.31
C LEU A 455 -17.01 18.61 -5.04
N PRO A 456 -17.49 17.36 -4.96
CA PRO A 456 -18.10 16.88 -3.73
C PRO A 456 -17.08 16.83 -2.58
N PRO A 457 -17.49 16.93 -1.31
CA PRO A 457 -16.56 16.89 -0.18
C PRO A 457 -15.70 15.62 -0.14
N GLY A 458 -14.44 15.76 0.32
CA GLY A 458 -13.47 14.66 0.34
C GLY A 458 -12.73 14.46 -0.99
N GLY A 459 -11.88 13.44 -1.00
CA GLY A 459 -11.05 13.11 -2.15
C GLY A 459 -9.65 13.71 -2.00
N ARG A 460 -8.68 13.05 -2.61
CA ARG A 460 -7.29 13.48 -2.54
C ARG A 460 -7.02 14.45 -3.68
N VAL A 461 -6.71 15.71 -3.38
CA VAL A 461 -6.14 16.62 -4.38
C VAL A 461 -4.71 16.17 -4.62
N ASP A 462 -4.55 15.35 -5.65
CA ASP A 462 -3.31 14.63 -5.94
C ASP A 462 -2.28 15.56 -6.57
N CYS A 463 -2.76 16.48 -7.41
CA CYS A 463 -1.93 17.46 -8.10
C CYS A 463 -2.60 18.84 -8.12
N VAL A 464 -1.80 19.88 -7.86
CA VAL A 464 -2.09 21.28 -8.20
C VAL A 464 -0.99 21.77 -9.14
N GLU A 465 -1.33 22.40 -10.26
CA GLU A 465 -0.36 22.80 -11.29
C GLU A 465 -0.68 24.21 -11.82
N PRO A 466 0.02 25.25 -11.33
CA PRO A 466 -0.07 26.61 -11.86
C PRO A 466 0.44 26.67 -13.30
N SER A 467 -0.22 27.44 -14.15
CA SER A 467 0.17 27.59 -15.55
C SER A 467 1.53 28.27 -15.69
N PRO A 468 2.42 27.78 -16.57
CA PRO A 468 3.68 28.44 -16.90
C PRO A 468 3.49 29.64 -17.85
N HIS A 469 2.26 29.96 -18.26
CA HIS A 469 1.98 31.00 -19.26
C HIS A 469 1.06 32.12 -18.74
N ASP A 470 0.34 31.90 -17.66
CA ASP A 470 -0.63 32.86 -17.12
C ASP A 470 -0.74 32.69 -15.60
N PRO A 471 -0.40 33.71 -14.79
CA PRO A 471 -0.44 33.59 -13.33
C PRO A 471 -1.85 33.36 -12.77
N ALA A 472 -2.92 33.71 -13.50
CA ALA A 472 -4.30 33.49 -13.05
C ALA A 472 -4.77 32.04 -13.27
N LYS A 473 -4.06 31.27 -14.11
CA LYS A 473 -4.49 29.94 -14.55
C LYS A 473 -3.82 28.84 -13.74
N ALA A 474 -4.60 27.83 -13.34
CA ALA A 474 -4.09 26.63 -12.71
C ALA A 474 -4.98 25.42 -13.04
N TYR A 475 -4.42 24.23 -12.89
CA TYR A 475 -5.11 22.95 -13.01
C TYR A 475 -5.03 22.21 -11.69
N ILE A 476 -6.05 21.41 -11.40
CA ILE A 476 -6.02 20.45 -10.28
C ILE A 476 -6.58 19.11 -10.73
N ALA A 477 -6.11 18.04 -10.12
CA ALA A 477 -6.65 16.70 -10.27
C ALA A 477 -7.01 16.12 -8.90
N VAL A 478 -8.20 15.52 -8.80
CA VAL A 478 -8.73 14.99 -7.54
C VAL A 478 -9.12 13.53 -7.68
N LEU A 479 -8.50 12.67 -6.85
CA LEU A 479 -8.79 11.25 -6.78
C LEU A 479 -9.89 10.95 -5.76
N ARG A 480 -10.96 10.30 -6.20
CA ARG A 480 -12.11 9.94 -5.36
C ARG A 480 -12.46 8.45 -5.37
N TYR A 481 -11.69 7.61 -6.07
CA TYR A 481 -11.92 6.16 -6.12
C TYR A 481 -11.88 5.50 -4.73
N GLN A 482 -11.06 6.03 -3.82
CA GLN A 482 -10.99 5.56 -2.42
C GLN A 482 -12.27 5.87 -1.61
N LEU A 483 -13.16 6.69 -2.15
CA LEU A 483 -14.50 6.96 -1.64
C LEU A 483 -15.59 6.22 -2.44
N GLY A 484 -15.20 5.33 -3.37
CA GLY A 484 -16.11 4.58 -4.24
C GLY A 484 -16.63 5.37 -5.45
N ASP A 485 -16.05 6.53 -5.73
CA ASP A 485 -16.40 7.43 -6.84
C ASP A 485 -15.31 7.37 -7.92
N GLU A 486 -15.61 6.66 -9.01
CA GLU A 486 -14.69 6.41 -10.12
C GLU A 486 -14.63 7.58 -11.12
N ARG A 487 -15.41 8.65 -10.93
CA ARG A 487 -15.39 9.78 -11.88
C ARG A 487 -14.02 10.46 -11.86
N PRO A 488 -13.47 10.86 -13.02
CA PRO A 488 -12.26 11.68 -13.06
C PRO A 488 -12.61 13.15 -12.80
N TYR A 489 -11.85 13.78 -11.92
CA TYR A 489 -12.03 15.19 -11.55
C TYR A 489 -10.76 15.97 -11.89
N ILE A 490 -10.69 16.50 -13.12
CA ILE A 490 -9.65 17.45 -13.53
C ILE A 490 -10.32 18.80 -13.76
N TYR A 491 -9.90 19.81 -13.00
CA TYR A 491 -10.44 21.16 -13.13
C TYR A 491 -9.39 22.13 -13.65
N ARG A 492 -9.85 23.16 -14.36
CA ARG A 492 -9.09 24.34 -14.73
C ARG A 492 -9.73 25.60 -14.14
N THR A 493 -8.91 26.50 -13.62
CA THR A 493 -9.29 27.89 -13.35
C THR A 493 -8.50 28.81 -14.26
N ASP A 494 -9.09 29.95 -14.62
CA ASP A 494 -8.47 31.01 -15.40
C ASP A 494 -8.47 32.35 -14.62
N ASP A 495 -8.82 32.35 -13.33
CA ASP A 495 -9.13 33.55 -12.56
C ASP A 495 -8.70 33.48 -11.07
N PHE A 496 -7.59 32.80 -10.78
CA PHE A 496 -7.08 32.57 -9.43
C PHE A 496 -8.04 31.74 -8.56
N GLY A 497 -8.76 30.80 -9.16
CA GLY A 497 -9.62 29.85 -8.45
C GLY A 497 -10.96 30.42 -8.01
N LYS A 498 -11.36 31.59 -8.52
CA LYS A 498 -12.71 32.15 -8.27
C LYS A 498 -13.77 31.33 -8.98
N SER A 499 -13.45 30.79 -10.15
CA SER A 499 -14.29 29.85 -10.89
C SER A 499 -13.46 28.69 -11.45
N TRP A 500 -14.14 27.55 -11.64
CA TRP A 500 -13.53 26.32 -12.12
C TRP A 500 -14.38 25.67 -13.21
N THR A 501 -13.70 25.17 -14.24
CA THR A 501 -14.28 24.37 -15.31
C THR A 501 -13.82 22.92 -15.13
N LEU A 502 -14.75 21.98 -15.03
CA LEU A 502 -14.45 20.55 -15.09
C LEU A 502 -14.08 20.20 -16.53
N LEU A 503 -12.88 19.66 -16.74
CA LEU A 503 -12.39 19.26 -18.07
C LEU A 503 -12.83 17.85 -18.44
N THR A 504 -13.06 16.99 -17.45
CA THR A 504 -13.32 15.55 -17.62
C THR A 504 -14.82 15.22 -17.64
N ASP A 505 -15.55 15.88 -18.54
CA ASP A 505 -17.01 15.74 -18.66
C ASP A 505 -17.46 14.61 -19.61
N GLY A 506 -16.52 13.79 -20.10
CA GLY A 506 -16.79 12.71 -21.05
C GLY A 506 -16.77 13.11 -22.52
N ARG A 507 -16.69 14.42 -22.84
CA ARG A 507 -16.80 14.91 -24.24
C ARG A 507 -15.46 15.19 -24.91
N ASN A 508 -14.36 15.13 -24.16
CA ASN A 508 -13.01 15.45 -24.62
C ASN A 508 -12.11 14.21 -24.82
N GLY A 509 -12.69 13.01 -24.88
CA GLY A 509 -11.97 11.76 -25.04
C GLY A 509 -11.48 11.12 -23.73
N ILE A 510 -11.69 11.78 -22.58
CA ILE A 510 -11.47 11.18 -21.26
C ILE A 510 -12.81 10.56 -20.79
N PRO A 511 -12.88 9.25 -20.51
CA PRO A 511 -14.10 8.61 -20.00
C PRO A 511 -14.59 9.28 -18.71
N ALA A 512 -15.90 9.43 -18.54
CA ALA A 512 -16.48 10.10 -17.37
C ALA A 512 -16.63 9.18 -16.13
N ASP A 513 -16.22 7.92 -16.24
CA ASP A 513 -16.47 6.83 -15.30
C ASP A 513 -15.20 6.07 -14.88
N HIS A 514 -14.02 6.63 -15.15
CA HIS A 514 -12.74 6.07 -14.76
C HIS A 514 -11.84 7.10 -14.07
N PRO A 515 -11.17 6.77 -12.95
CA PRO A 515 -10.34 7.72 -12.24
C PRO A 515 -9.10 8.06 -13.09
N THR A 516 -8.80 9.35 -13.22
CA THR A 516 -7.55 9.83 -13.82
C THR A 516 -6.45 9.85 -12.77
N ARG A 517 -5.41 9.04 -12.99
CA ARG A 517 -4.15 9.11 -12.24
C ARG A 517 -3.22 10.08 -12.97
N VAL A 518 -2.57 10.98 -12.25
CA VAL A 518 -1.68 12.02 -12.79
C VAL A 518 -0.32 11.95 -12.13
#